data_AF-A0A1G3WPZ2-F1
#
_entry.id   AF-A0A1G3WPZ2-F1
#
_cell.length_a   1.000
_cell.length_b   1.000
_cell.length_c   1.000
_cell.angle_alpha   90.00
_cell.angle_beta   90.00
_cell.angle_gamma   90.00
#
_symmetry.space_group_name_H-M   'P 1'
#
loop_
_entity.id
_entity.type
_entity.pdbx_description
1 polymer ?
#
loop_
_entity_poly.entity_id
_entity_poly.type
_entity_poly.pdbx_seq_one_letter_code
_entity_poly.pdbx_strand_id
1 'polypeptide(L)'
;MRIETVLKPASLEEAYKAIAADKNAVPFAGGAWIKLTLKEISTAVLLDGLGLEKIKVTGATVEIGALATLSDVASHPVLGSLYGGMLADACRHVMGINVQNVATLGGSVMGGYAFSDVLTALLATDATLRFQKHEPMKLADYLDRKASFRDLLVGISIPQRNGRGVFKKISRTRLDFAVINLAVTNVNGLYLIAVGARPGVARLAKIAADRLNEIHPVSRFDLDRAVSDALAELDFGSNNRASEEYRRALARVLLLRALKEVTFDDRQR
;
A
#
# COMPACT_ATOMS: atom_id res chain seq x y z
N MET A 1 5.38 25.19 -1.45
CA MET A 1 6.21 24.48 -0.46
C MET A 1 7.53 25.20 -0.37
N ARG A 2 7.91 25.64 0.83
CA ARG A 2 9.20 26.28 1.12
C ARG A 2 10.12 25.25 1.78
N ILE A 3 11.35 25.14 1.31
CA ILE A 3 12.41 24.34 1.92
C ILE A 3 13.49 25.33 2.35
N GLU A 4 13.88 25.31 3.62
CA GLU A 4 14.92 26.22 4.13
C GLU A 4 16.32 25.70 3.85
N THR A 5 16.55 24.41 4.13
CA THR A 5 17.84 23.74 3.98
C THR A 5 17.68 22.42 3.23
N VAL A 6 18.67 22.06 2.42
CA VAL A 6 18.77 20.74 1.80
C VAL A 6 20.03 20.06 2.33
N LEU A 7 19.87 18.86 2.89
CA LEU A 7 20.97 18.05 3.40
C LEU A 7 21.13 16.81 2.52
N LYS A 8 22.36 16.54 2.07
CA LYS A 8 22.72 15.30 1.40
C LYS A 8 23.62 14.45 2.31
N PRO A 9 23.05 13.55 3.12
CA PRO A 9 23.82 12.71 4.02
C PRO A 9 24.68 11.70 3.25
N ALA A 10 25.83 11.35 3.82
CA ALA A 10 26.74 10.32 3.29
C ALA A 10 26.37 8.90 3.76
N SER A 11 25.45 8.77 4.73
CA SER A 11 25.04 7.48 5.29
C SER A 11 23.60 7.49 5.84
N LEU A 12 23.02 6.30 6.04
CA LEU A 12 21.72 6.15 6.70
C LEU A 12 21.72 6.67 8.15
N GLU A 13 22.84 6.52 8.85
CA GLU A 13 22.97 7.00 10.23
C GLU A 13 22.94 8.52 10.30
N GLU A 14 23.63 9.20 9.37
CA GLU A 14 23.58 10.65 9.26
C GLU A 14 22.18 11.15 8.88
N ALA A 15 21.53 10.49 7.91
CA ALA A 15 20.16 10.80 7.52
C ALA A 15 19.21 10.69 8.73
N TYR A 16 19.29 9.58 9.48
CA TYR A 16 18.48 9.36 10.67
C TYR A 16 18.74 10.42 11.75
N LYS A 17 19.99 10.75 12.04
CA LYS A 17 20.34 11.77 13.03
C LYS A 17 19.75 13.13 12.68
N ALA A 18 19.82 13.53 11.41
CA ALA A 18 19.22 14.78 10.95
C ALA A 18 17.69 14.77 11.11
N ILE A 19 17.04 13.68 10.70
CA ILE A 19 15.58 13.51 10.83
C ILE A 19 15.14 13.44 12.29
N ALA A 20 15.95 12.89 13.19
CA ALA A 20 15.64 12.78 14.61
C ALA A 20 15.84 14.10 15.35
N ALA A 21 16.89 14.86 15.01
CA ALA A 21 17.24 16.13 15.65
C ALA A 21 16.20 17.24 15.42
N ASP A 22 15.52 17.23 14.27
CA ASP A 22 14.54 18.26 13.92
C ASP A 22 13.21 17.65 13.46
N LYS A 23 12.12 17.98 14.17
CA LYS A 23 10.76 17.48 13.87
C LYS A 23 10.21 17.97 12.55
N ASN A 24 10.77 19.05 12.02
CA ASN A 24 10.40 19.63 10.74
C ASN A 24 11.34 19.19 9.61
N ALA A 25 12.40 18.43 9.92
CA ALA A 25 13.22 17.78 8.90
C ALA A 25 12.45 16.60 8.31
N VAL A 26 12.48 16.49 6.99
CA VAL A 26 11.68 15.53 6.23
C VAL A 26 12.59 14.65 5.38
N PRO A 27 12.50 13.31 5.52
CA PRO A 27 13.13 12.41 4.55
C PRO A 27 12.58 12.68 3.15
N PHE A 28 13.47 12.97 2.22
CA PHE A 28 13.13 13.40 0.87
C PHE A 28 13.56 12.33 -0.14
N ALA A 29 12.57 11.60 -0.66
CA ALA A 29 12.70 10.70 -1.81
C ALA A 29 12.29 11.46 -3.09
N GLY A 30 11.58 10.85 -4.05
CA GLY A 30 11.20 11.53 -5.29
C GLY A 30 10.07 12.57 -5.20
N GLY A 31 9.57 12.88 -4.00
CA GLY A 31 8.79 14.11 -3.74
C GLY A 31 7.43 14.23 -4.44
N ALA A 32 6.89 13.17 -5.05
CA ALA A 32 5.68 13.21 -5.89
C ALA A 32 4.46 13.89 -5.23
N TRP A 33 4.27 13.67 -3.93
CA TRP A 33 3.10 14.11 -3.18
C TRP A 33 3.40 15.07 -2.05
N ILE A 34 4.67 15.36 -1.79
CA ILE A 34 5.11 16.07 -0.57
C ILE A 34 4.50 17.47 -0.47
N LYS A 35 4.35 18.15 -1.63
CA LYS A 35 3.73 19.48 -1.73
C LYS A 35 2.23 19.48 -1.43
N LEU A 36 1.55 18.34 -1.49
CA LEU A 36 0.13 18.23 -1.16
C LEU A 36 -0.10 18.23 0.36
N THR A 37 0.90 17.79 1.14
CA THR A 37 0.78 17.63 2.59
C THR A 37 1.60 18.63 3.38
N LEU A 38 2.72 19.10 2.86
CA LEU A 38 3.65 19.97 3.58
C LEU A 38 3.80 21.31 2.88
N LYS A 39 3.57 22.38 3.64
CA LYS A 39 3.75 23.76 3.16
C LYS A 39 5.19 24.24 3.39
N GLU A 40 5.80 23.84 4.50
CA GLU A 40 7.13 24.27 4.93
C GLU A 40 7.92 23.07 5.45
N ILE A 41 9.21 23.04 5.13
CA ILE A 41 10.17 22.02 5.53
C ILE A 41 11.44 22.75 5.95
N SER A 42 11.92 22.51 7.16
CA SER A 42 13.19 23.10 7.63
C SER A 42 14.36 22.49 6.89
N THR A 43 14.47 21.15 6.91
CA THR A 43 15.53 20.41 6.22
C THR A 43 14.95 19.29 5.36
N ALA A 44 15.15 19.36 4.05
CA ALA A 44 14.94 18.23 3.16
C ALA A 44 16.18 17.32 3.20
N VAL A 45 16.04 16.13 3.78
CA VAL A 45 17.13 15.15 3.90
C VAL A 45 17.06 14.20 2.72
N LEU A 46 17.92 14.40 1.72
CA LEU A 46 17.94 13.61 0.49
C LEU A 46 18.37 12.17 0.79
N LEU A 47 17.60 11.19 0.33
CA LEU A 47 17.89 9.78 0.57
C LEU A 47 18.62 9.11 -0.61
N ASP A 48 18.81 9.83 -1.72
CA ASP A 48 19.45 9.33 -2.93
C ASP A 48 20.90 8.91 -2.69
N GLY A 49 21.27 7.73 -3.22
CA GLY A 49 22.63 7.19 -3.08
C GLY A 49 22.88 6.39 -1.80
N LEU A 50 21.88 6.21 -0.93
CA LEU A 50 21.99 5.42 0.30
C LEU A 50 21.67 3.92 0.10
N GLY A 51 21.50 3.45 -1.14
CA GLY A 51 21.27 2.04 -1.47
C GLY A 51 19.86 1.53 -1.15
N LEU A 52 18.88 2.43 -1.04
CA LEU A 52 17.49 2.15 -0.69
C LEU A 52 16.59 1.88 -1.91
N GLU A 53 17.15 1.77 -3.11
CA GLU A 53 16.39 1.56 -4.36
C GLU A 53 16.21 0.08 -4.73
N LYS A 54 16.98 -0.82 -4.10
CA LYS A 54 17.12 -2.20 -4.56
C LYS A 54 15.91 -3.08 -4.22
N ILE A 55 15.54 -3.94 -5.16
CA ILE A 55 14.62 -5.06 -4.94
C ILE A 55 15.44 -6.35 -4.90
N LYS A 56 15.36 -7.09 -3.80
CA LYS A 56 16.09 -8.34 -3.59
C LYS A 56 15.11 -9.47 -3.30
N VAL A 57 15.32 -10.59 -3.95
CA VAL A 57 14.53 -11.80 -3.74
C VAL A 57 15.30 -12.68 -2.77
N THR A 58 14.73 -12.93 -1.61
CA THR A 58 15.27 -13.84 -0.58
C THR A 58 14.35 -15.05 -0.49
N GLY A 59 14.82 -16.24 -0.11
CA GLY A 59 14.02 -17.47 -0.19
C GLY A 59 12.57 -17.36 0.34
N ALA A 60 12.36 -16.66 1.46
CA ALA A 60 11.04 -16.49 2.06
C ALA A 60 10.35 -15.14 1.78
N THR A 61 11.08 -14.11 1.33
CA THR A 61 10.52 -12.75 1.16
C THR A 61 11.12 -11.99 -0.02
N VAL A 62 10.35 -11.08 -0.62
CA VAL A 62 10.90 -10.05 -1.50
C VAL A 62 11.16 -8.80 -0.65
N GLU A 63 12.41 -8.38 -0.57
CA GLU A 63 12.85 -7.17 0.10
C GLU A 63 12.90 -6.02 -0.89
N ILE A 64 12.06 -5.01 -0.70
CA ILE A 64 11.98 -3.83 -1.55
C ILE A 64 12.52 -2.65 -0.76
N GLY A 65 13.52 -1.95 -1.30
CA GLY A 65 14.04 -0.73 -0.68
C GLY A 65 13.03 0.42 -0.70
N ALA A 66 13.11 1.32 0.28
CA ALA A 66 12.14 2.42 0.42
C ALA A 66 12.13 3.42 -0.74
N LEU A 67 13.22 3.52 -1.50
CA LEU A 67 13.37 4.38 -2.69
C LEU A 67 13.05 3.65 -4.00
N ALA A 68 12.74 2.35 -3.99
CA ALA A 68 12.26 1.67 -5.18
C ALA A 68 11.04 2.42 -5.73
N THR A 69 11.09 2.82 -7.00
CA THR A 69 10.02 3.59 -7.63
C THR A 69 8.81 2.72 -7.87
N LEU A 70 7.64 3.33 -8.08
CA LEU A 70 6.46 2.55 -8.46
C LEU A 70 6.65 1.89 -9.82
N SER A 71 7.42 2.49 -10.72
CA SER A 71 7.83 1.88 -11.99
C SER A 71 8.70 0.64 -11.78
N ASP A 72 9.71 0.71 -10.90
CA ASP A 72 10.56 -0.46 -10.59
C ASP A 72 9.71 -1.64 -10.10
N VAL A 73 8.78 -1.37 -9.19
CA VAL A 73 7.85 -2.37 -8.65
C VAL A 73 6.91 -2.91 -9.72
N ALA A 74 6.36 -2.04 -10.57
CA ALA A 74 5.44 -2.39 -11.64
C ALA A 74 6.07 -3.30 -12.71
N SER A 75 7.35 -3.12 -13.01
CA SER A 75 8.08 -3.89 -14.03
C SER A 75 8.88 -5.07 -13.47
N HIS A 76 8.98 -5.23 -12.15
CA HIS A 76 9.81 -6.28 -11.56
C HIS A 76 9.21 -7.69 -11.80
N PRO A 77 9.92 -8.63 -12.46
CA PRO A 77 9.34 -9.92 -12.87
C PRO A 77 8.77 -10.75 -11.71
N VAL A 78 9.47 -10.80 -10.58
CA VAL A 78 9.02 -11.54 -9.39
C VAL A 78 7.78 -10.90 -8.78
N LEU A 79 7.69 -9.56 -8.74
CA LEU A 79 6.51 -8.88 -8.19
C LEU A 79 5.33 -8.92 -9.17
N GLY A 80 5.59 -9.04 -10.47
CA GLY A 80 4.59 -9.29 -11.50
C GLY A 80 3.97 -10.70 -11.43
N SER A 81 4.65 -11.64 -10.78
CA SER A 81 4.16 -13.01 -10.59
C SER A 81 3.59 -13.24 -9.18
N LEU A 82 4.19 -12.61 -8.17
CA LEU A 82 3.83 -12.76 -6.77
C LEU A 82 2.38 -12.31 -6.53
N TYR A 83 1.57 -13.16 -5.91
CA TYR A 83 0.13 -12.94 -5.70
C TYR A 83 -0.59 -12.51 -6.98
N GLY A 84 -0.29 -13.14 -8.13
CA GLY A 84 -0.92 -12.79 -9.41
C GLY A 84 -0.55 -11.40 -9.94
N GLY A 85 0.54 -10.80 -9.45
CA GLY A 85 0.99 -9.48 -9.88
C GLY A 85 0.22 -8.32 -9.24
N MET A 86 -0.55 -8.57 -8.18
CA MET A 86 -1.45 -7.60 -7.55
C MET A 86 -0.77 -6.27 -7.18
N LEU A 87 0.41 -6.32 -6.55
CA LEU A 87 1.13 -5.09 -6.18
C LEU A 87 1.65 -4.34 -7.41
N ALA A 88 2.22 -5.06 -8.37
CA ALA A 88 2.68 -4.48 -9.63
C ALA A 88 1.52 -3.81 -10.39
N ASP A 89 0.33 -4.43 -10.37
CA ASP A 89 -0.89 -3.89 -10.96
C ASP A 89 -1.35 -2.61 -10.25
N ALA A 90 -1.36 -2.59 -8.92
CA ALA A 90 -1.68 -1.39 -8.15
C ALA A 90 -0.73 -0.23 -8.49
N CYS A 91 0.58 -0.49 -8.59
CA CYS A 91 1.57 0.52 -8.98
C CYS A 91 1.33 1.06 -10.40
N ARG A 92 0.96 0.21 -11.36
CA ARG A 92 0.63 0.62 -12.75
C ARG A 92 -0.59 1.55 -12.83
N HIS A 93 -1.51 1.47 -11.87
CA HIS A 93 -2.71 2.31 -11.80
C HIS A 93 -2.48 3.68 -11.14
N VAL A 94 -1.29 3.94 -10.60
CA VAL A 94 -0.97 5.23 -9.98
C VAL A 94 -0.63 6.24 -11.05
N MET A 95 -1.60 7.10 -11.38
CA MET A 95 -1.44 8.20 -12.33
C MET A 95 -0.80 7.72 -13.66
N GLY A 96 0.16 8.47 -14.21
CA GLY A 96 0.92 8.10 -15.40
C GLY A 96 2.39 7.82 -15.10
N ILE A 97 3.10 7.29 -16.08
CA ILE A 97 4.49 6.82 -15.96
C ILE A 97 5.45 7.86 -15.35
N ASN A 98 5.25 9.14 -15.65
CA ASN A 98 6.07 10.22 -15.09
C ASN A 98 5.98 10.29 -13.56
N VAL A 99 4.79 10.08 -12.99
CA VAL A 99 4.60 10.02 -11.54
C VAL A 99 5.17 8.71 -10.99
N GLN A 100 4.99 7.60 -11.72
CA GLN A 100 5.46 6.28 -11.28
C GLN A 100 6.99 6.20 -11.20
N ASN A 101 7.70 6.92 -12.08
CA ASN A 101 9.15 7.02 -12.09
C ASN A 101 9.74 7.83 -10.93
N VAL A 102 8.94 8.63 -10.22
CA VAL A 102 9.43 9.49 -9.12
C VAL A 102 8.77 9.16 -7.78
N ALA A 103 7.53 8.66 -7.78
CA ALA A 103 6.91 8.16 -6.57
C ALA A 103 7.61 6.87 -6.14
N THR A 104 7.95 6.79 -4.86
CA THR A 104 8.59 5.59 -4.29
C THR A 104 7.61 4.80 -3.45
N LEU A 105 7.90 3.51 -3.29
CA LEU A 105 7.11 2.62 -2.44
C LEU A 105 7.12 3.12 -1.00
N GLY A 106 8.30 3.48 -0.48
CA GLY A 106 8.46 4.02 0.88
C GLY A 106 7.79 5.39 1.06
N GLY A 107 7.87 6.28 0.07
CA GLY A 107 7.18 7.57 0.11
C GLY A 107 5.66 7.42 0.17
N SER A 108 5.12 6.41 -0.51
CA SER A 108 3.69 6.08 -0.46
C SER A 108 3.27 5.54 0.91
N VAL A 109 4.12 4.73 1.55
CA VAL A 109 3.88 4.20 2.91
C VAL A 109 3.96 5.32 3.95
N MET A 110 5.08 6.06 3.99
CA MET A 110 5.32 7.11 4.97
C MET A 110 4.38 8.31 4.79
N GLY A 111 3.92 8.56 3.56
CA GLY A 111 2.92 9.57 3.27
C GLY A 111 1.56 9.26 3.88
N GLY A 112 1.18 7.98 4.01
CA GLY A 112 -0.09 7.60 4.64
C GLY A 112 -1.31 8.16 3.91
N TYR A 113 -1.26 8.32 2.59
CA TYR A 113 -2.29 9.04 1.84
C TYR A 113 -3.61 8.25 1.80
N ALA A 114 -4.73 8.91 2.09
CA ALA A 114 -6.06 8.30 2.04
C ALA A 114 -6.42 7.75 0.65
N PHE A 115 -5.85 8.31 -0.41
CA PHE A 115 -6.08 7.88 -1.80
C PHE A 115 -5.08 6.82 -2.30
N SER A 116 -4.15 6.35 -1.46
CA SER A 116 -3.03 5.51 -1.90
C SER A 116 -3.51 4.14 -2.39
N ASP A 117 -3.24 3.83 -3.66
CA ASP A 117 -3.42 2.50 -4.24
C ASP A 117 -2.39 1.51 -3.66
N VAL A 118 -1.18 1.99 -3.42
CA VAL A 118 -0.03 1.23 -2.94
C VAL A 118 -0.24 0.70 -1.52
N LEU A 119 -0.76 1.54 -0.60
CA LEU A 119 -1.04 1.12 0.77
C LEU A 119 -2.08 -0.01 0.81
N THR A 120 -3.14 0.12 0.01
CA THR A 120 -4.17 -0.91 -0.08
C THR A 120 -3.60 -2.23 -0.56
N ALA A 121 -2.78 -2.21 -1.62
CA ALA A 121 -2.15 -3.42 -2.13
C ALA A 121 -1.20 -4.07 -1.12
N LEU A 122 -0.33 -3.29 -0.47
CA LEU A 122 0.64 -3.81 0.52
C LEU A 122 -0.03 -4.40 1.77
N LEU A 123 -1.16 -3.85 2.22
CA LEU A 123 -1.89 -4.40 3.36
C LEU A 123 -2.38 -5.83 3.07
N ALA A 124 -2.82 -6.09 1.85
CA ALA A 124 -3.27 -7.42 1.44
C ALA A 124 -2.13 -8.43 1.21
N THR A 125 -0.86 -8.07 1.42
CA THR A 125 0.28 -8.98 1.27
C THR A 125 0.96 -9.34 2.59
N ASP A 126 0.40 -8.97 3.75
CA ASP A 126 1.05 -9.17 5.07
C ASP A 126 2.46 -8.53 5.14
N ALA A 127 2.62 -7.37 4.51
CA ALA A 127 3.90 -6.69 4.39
C ALA A 127 4.47 -6.23 5.74
N THR A 128 5.78 -6.37 5.90
CA THR A 128 6.53 -5.90 7.07
C THR A 128 7.41 -4.72 6.67
N LEU A 129 7.38 -3.64 7.45
CA LEU A 129 8.22 -2.46 7.30
C LEU A 129 9.52 -2.65 8.07
N ARG A 130 10.65 -2.25 7.47
CA ARG A 130 11.98 -2.24 8.09
C ARG A 130 12.43 -0.79 8.26
N PHE A 131 12.85 -0.46 9.47
CA PHE A 131 13.28 0.90 9.84
C PHE A 131 14.75 0.92 10.24
N GLN A 132 15.34 2.12 10.34
CA GLN A 132 16.74 2.28 10.66
C GLN A 132 17.06 1.96 12.14
N LYS A 133 16.18 2.30 13.09
CA LYS A 133 16.40 2.05 14.52
C LYS A 133 15.36 1.16 15.17
N HIS A 134 14.13 1.15 14.68
CA HIS A 134 13.06 0.31 15.20
C HIS A 134 13.11 -1.09 14.61
N GLU A 135 12.72 -2.05 15.44
CA GLU A 135 12.45 -3.41 15.00
C GLU A 135 11.39 -3.46 13.88
N PRO A 136 11.46 -4.46 12.98
CA PRO A 136 10.49 -4.60 11.91
C PRO A 136 9.04 -4.67 12.43
N MET A 137 8.12 -4.01 11.73
CA MET A 137 6.72 -3.90 12.14
C MET A 137 5.78 -4.19 10.96
N LYS A 138 4.64 -4.84 11.21
CA LYS A 138 3.62 -5.02 10.17
C LYS A 138 3.09 -3.68 9.67
N LEU A 139 2.78 -3.59 8.38
CA LEU A 139 2.21 -2.36 7.81
C LEU A 139 0.91 -1.95 8.50
N ALA A 140 0.02 -2.91 8.81
CA ALA A 140 -1.23 -2.63 9.51
C ALA A 140 -0.98 -1.96 10.87
N ASP A 141 -0.07 -2.52 11.65
CA ASP A 141 0.33 -2.01 12.96
C ASP A 141 0.98 -0.61 12.90
N TYR A 142 1.74 -0.34 11.85
CA TYR A 142 2.33 0.97 11.61
C TYR A 142 1.26 2.01 11.30
N LEU A 143 0.27 1.69 10.46
CA LEU A 143 -0.80 2.63 10.10
C LEU A 143 -1.62 3.06 11.32
N ASP A 144 -1.85 2.16 12.28
CA ASP A 144 -2.54 2.46 13.54
C ASP A 144 -1.71 3.37 14.46
N ARG A 145 -0.38 3.34 14.36
CA ARG A 145 0.55 4.11 15.21
C ARG A 145 1.23 5.28 14.51
N LYS A 146 0.91 5.51 13.23
CA LYS A 146 1.66 6.43 12.35
C LYS A 146 1.82 7.84 12.92
N ALA A 147 0.80 8.36 13.61
CA ALA A 147 0.80 9.72 14.14
C ALA A 147 1.89 9.96 15.20
N SER A 148 2.28 8.93 15.95
CA SER A 148 3.30 9.02 16.99
C SER A 148 4.61 8.30 16.63
N PHE A 149 4.65 7.61 15.48
CA PHE A 149 5.82 6.85 15.04
C PHE A 149 6.81 7.74 14.27
N ARG A 150 8.09 7.71 14.67
CA ARG A 150 9.15 8.48 14.02
C ARG A 150 10.42 7.64 13.86
N ASP A 151 10.69 7.25 12.62
CA ASP A 151 11.94 6.61 12.19
C ASP A 151 12.10 6.77 10.66
N LEU A 152 13.27 6.44 10.15
CA LEU A 152 13.56 6.33 8.73
C LEU A 152 13.20 4.93 8.23
N LEU A 153 12.23 4.85 7.32
CA LEU A 153 11.90 3.60 6.61
C LEU A 153 13.02 3.28 5.61
N VAL A 154 13.62 2.10 5.75
CA VAL A 154 14.69 1.62 4.85
C VAL A 154 14.16 0.62 3.82
N GLY A 155 13.07 -0.07 4.12
CA GLY A 155 12.43 -0.94 3.12
C GLY A 155 11.19 -1.66 3.61
N ILE A 156 10.62 -2.46 2.72
CA ILE A 156 9.41 -3.26 2.89
C ILE A 156 9.74 -4.71 2.54
N SER A 157 9.30 -5.67 3.35
CA SER A 157 9.41 -7.11 3.09
C SER A 157 8.03 -7.66 2.78
N ILE A 158 7.92 -8.41 1.68
CA ILE A 158 6.70 -9.10 1.29
C ILE A 158 6.96 -10.61 1.33
N PRO A 159 6.19 -11.40 2.11
CA PRO A 159 6.30 -12.86 2.09
C PRO A 159 6.13 -13.43 0.68
N GLN A 160 6.98 -14.37 0.30
CA GLN A 160 6.85 -15.14 -0.94
C GLN A 160 5.99 -16.37 -0.67
N ARG A 161 4.70 -16.25 -0.97
CA ARG A 161 3.77 -17.37 -0.86
C ARG A 161 3.06 -17.57 -2.20
N ASN A 162 2.86 -18.83 -2.55
CA ASN A 162 2.07 -19.18 -3.72
C ASN A 162 0.59 -18.95 -3.39
N GLY A 163 0.03 -17.91 -3.99
CA GLY A 163 -1.37 -17.56 -3.83
C GLY A 163 -1.82 -16.62 -4.92
N ARG A 164 -3.11 -16.30 -4.91
CA ARG A 164 -3.71 -15.34 -5.82
C ARG A 164 -3.87 -14.00 -5.13
N GLY A 165 -3.82 -12.95 -5.91
CA GLY A 165 -4.09 -11.60 -5.48
C GLY A 165 -4.74 -10.82 -6.59
N VAL A 166 -5.63 -9.90 -6.23
CA VAL A 166 -6.30 -9.01 -7.17
C VAL A 166 -6.39 -7.61 -6.56
N PHE A 167 -6.09 -6.61 -7.38
CA PHE A 167 -6.29 -5.21 -7.04
C PHE A 167 -7.40 -4.66 -7.94
N LYS A 168 -8.33 -3.90 -7.39
CA LYS A 168 -9.35 -3.20 -8.17
C LYS A 168 -9.46 -1.75 -7.72
N LYS A 169 -9.57 -0.84 -8.69
CA LYS A 169 -9.69 0.60 -8.49
C LYS A 169 -10.83 1.16 -9.33
N ILE A 170 -11.60 2.07 -8.75
CA ILE A 170 -12.48 2.96 -9.48
C ILE A 170 -12.01 4.40 -9.25
N SER A 171 -11.92 5.17 -10.32
CA SER A 171 -11.54 6.59 -10.33
C SER A 171 -12.32 7.30 -11.44
N ARG A 172 -12.38 8.64 -11.41
CA ARG A 172 -13.14 9.41 -12.43
C ARG A 172 -12.54 9.30 -13.81
N THR A 173 -11.20 9.27 -13.86
CA THR A 173 -10.43 8.98 -15.07
C THR A 173 -9.31 8.00 -14.73
N ARG A 174 -8.66 7.44 -15.76
CA ARG A 174 -7.55 6.51 -15.59
C ARG A 174 -6.40 7.10 -14.76
N LEU A 175 -6.16 8.40 -14.88
CA LEU A 175 -5.03 9.10 -14.23
C LEU A 175 -5.48 9.92 -13.00
N ASP A 176 -6.57 9.54 -12.34
CA ASP A 176 -7.07 10.20 -11.14
C ASP A 176 -6.87 9.33 -9.89
N PHE A 177 -6.98 9.97 -8.73
CA PHE A 177 -7.03 9.30 -7.44
C PHE A 177 -8.28 8.42 -7.31
N ALA A 178 -8.15 7.36 -6.52
CA ALA A 178 -9.23 6.41 -6.31
C ALA A 178 -10.47 7.08 -5.67
N VAL A 179 -11.63 6.84 -6.27
CA VAL A 179 -12.93 6.91 -5.59
C VAL A 179 -13.05 5.74 -4.63
N ILE A 180 -12.54 4.57 -4.98
CA ILE A 180 -12.34 3.47 -4.06
C ILE A 180 -11.30 2.53 -4.65
N ASN A 181 -10.51 1.89 -3.80
CA ASN A 181 -9.64 0.81 -4.21
C ASN A 181 -9.70 -0.34 -3.19
N LEU A 182 -9.39 -1.54 -3.65
CA LEU A 182 -9.32 -2.72 -2.80
C LEU A 182 -8.28 -3.69 -3.32
N ALA A 183 -7.78 -4.50 -2.40
CA ALA A 183 -6.86 -5.58 -2.67
C ALA A 183 -7.30 -6.81 -1.88
N VAL A 184 -7.31 -7.97 -2.53
CA VAL A 184 -7.63 -9.24 -1.89
C VAL A 184 -6.57 -10.25 -2.28
N THR A 185 -6.01 -10.97 -1.30
CA THR A 185 -5.21 -12.17 -1.56
C THR A 185 -5.87 -13.41 -0.98
N ASN A 186 -5.58 -14.55 -1.59
CA ASN A 186 -5.90 -15.89 -1.09
C ASN A 186 -4.66 -16.78 -1.23
N VAL A 187 -4.13 -17.24 -0.11
CA VAL A 187 -2.98 -18.13 -0.03
C VAL A 187 -3.43 -19.40 0.67
N ASN A 188 -3.68 -20.47 -0.09
CA ASN A 188 -4.10 -21.77 0.45
C ASN A 188 -5.33 -21.67 1.39
N GLY A 189 -6.31 -20.85 1.05
CA GLY A 189 -7.51 -20.63 1.86
C GLY A 189 -7.37 -19.49 2.88
N LEU A 190 -6.18 -18.90 3.03
CA LEU A 190 -5.97 -17.73 3.88
C LEU A 190 -6.17 -16.43 3.08
N TYR A 191 -7.24 -15.73 3.42
CA TYR A 191 -7.64 -14.47 2.84
C TYR A 191 -7.07 -13.28 3.61
N LEU A 192 -6.61 -12.27 2.87
CA LEU A 192 -6.44 -10.91 3.37
C LEU A 192 -7.23 -9.97 2.48
N ILE A 193 -8.03 -9.10 3.11
CA ILE A 193 -8.93 -8.18 2.41
C ILE A 193 -8.59 -6.76 2.89
N ALA A 194 -8.17 -5.90 1.97
CA ALA A 194 -7.89 -4.50 2.25
C ALA A 194 -8.76 -3.57 1.39
N VAL A 195 -9.29 -2.51 1.99
CA VAL A 195 -10.07 -1.48 1.28
C VAL A 195 -9.54 -0.10 1.64
N GLY A 196 -9.18 0.68 0.63
CA GLY A 196 -8.68 2.05 0.75
C GLY A 196 -9.50 3.05 -0.02
N ALA A 197 -9.08 4.32 0.04
CA ALA A 197 -9.86 5.44 -0.45
C ALA A 197 -11.31 5.39 0.07
N ARG A 198 -11.46 5.30 1.40
CA ARG A 198 -12.77 5.24 2.09
C ARG A 198 -13.14 6.55 2.78
N PRO A 199 -13.11 7.66 2.06
CA PRO A 199 -12.05 8.71 2.06
C PRO A 199 -11.00 8.71 3.21
N GLY A 200 -10.62 7.55 3.76
CA GLY A 200 -9.53 7.40 4.72
C GLY A 200 -8.44 6.46 4.22
N VAL A 201 -7.39 6.32 5.03
CA VAL A 201 -6.30 5.37 4.78
C VAL A 201 -6.85 3.94 4.69
N ALA A 202 -6.20 3.11 3.88
CA ALA A 202 -6.57 1.72 3.71
C ALA A 202 -6.59 0.98 5.06
N ARG A 203 -7.57 0.09 5.24
CA ARG A 203 -7.67 -0.81 6.39
C ARG A 203 -7.99 -2.23 5.94
N LEU A 204 -7.60 -3.19 6.78
CA LEU A 204 -7.98 -4.59 6.63
C LEU A 204 -9.43 -4.79 7.09
N ALA A 205 -10.18 -5.58 6.33
CA ALA A 205 -11.47 -6.14 6.72
C ALA A 205 -11.23 -7.49 7.40
N LYS A 206 -10.90 -7.44 8.69
CA LYS A 206 -10.41 -8.61 9.45
C LYS A 206 -11.55 -9.59 9.71
N ILE A 207 -12.73 -9.11 10.11
CA ILE A 207 -13.90 -9.95 10.39
C ILE A 207 -14.30 -10.71 9.11
N ALA A 208 -14.34 -10.00 7.98
CA ALA A 208 -14.63 -10.62 6.69
C ALA A 208 -13.61 -11.68 6.28
N ALA A 209 -12.31 -11.41 6.49
CA ALA A 209 -11.24 -12.34 6.18
C ALA A 209 -11.27 -13.57 7.08
N ASP A 210 -11.38 -13.38 8.40
CA ASP A 210 -11.41 -14.44 9.39
C ASP A 210 -12.58 -15.40 9.15
N ARG A 211 -13.77 -14.89 8.81
CA ARG A 211 -14.90 -15.73 8.39
C ARG A 211 -14.52 -16.69 7.26
N LEU A 212 -13.85 -16.19 6.22
CA LEU A 212 -13.48 -17.02 5.07
C LEU A 212 -12.36 -18.00 5.42
N ASN A 213 -11.45 -17.61 6.31
CA ASN A 213 -10.34 -18.44 6.79
C ASN A 213 -10.81 -19.64 7.61
N GLU A 214 -11.99 -19.57 8.22
CA GLU A 214 -12.59 -20.65 9.02
C GLU A 214 -13.42 -21.65 8.18
N ILE A 215 -13.64 -21.39 6.89
CA ILE A 215 -14.57 -22.16 6.05
C ILE A 215 -13.85 -22.78 4.86
N HIS A 216 -13.85 -24.12 4.78
CA HIS A 216 -13.30 -24.87 3.65
C HIS A 216 -14.22 -26.06 3.29
N PRO A 217 -14.79 -26.13 2.06
CA PRO A 217 -14.65 -25.20 0.94
C PRO A 217 -15.51 -23.93 1.08
N VAL A 218 -15.03 -22.80 0.56
CA VAL A 218 -15.76 -21.53 0.51
C VAL A 218 -16.84 -21.57 -0.58
N SER A 219 -18.09 -21.33 -0.22
CA SER A 219 -19.21 -21.23 -1.16
C SER A 219 -19.45 -19.78 -1.63
N ARG A 220 -20.31 -19.61 -2.65
CA ARG A 220 -20.74 -18.26 -3.08
C ARG A 220 -21.48 -17.50 -1.97
N PHE A 221 -22.27 -18.21 -1.17
CA PHE A 221 -23.00 -17.63 -0.03
C PHE A 221 -22.03 -17.05 1.01
N ASP A 222 -20.91 -17.75 1.27
CA ASP A 222 -19.89 -17.28 2.22
C ASP A 222 -19.21 -16.01 1.71
N LEU A 223 -18.99 -15.89 0.40
CA LEU A 223 -18.45 -14.65 -0.19
C LEU A 223 -19.41 -13.47 0.00
N ASP A 224 -20.72 -13.66 -0.23
CA ASP A 224 -21.72 -12.60 -0.02
C ASP A 224 -21.82 -12.17 1.45
N ARG A 225 -21.65 -13.12 2.39
CA ARG A 225 -21.55 -12.84 3.83
C ARG A 225 -20.29 -12.06 4.17
N ALA A 226 -19.12 -12.48 3.67
CA ALA A 226 -17.86 -11.77 3.89
C ALA A 226 -17.89 -10.34 3.34
N VAL A 227 -18.51 -10.12 2.18
CA VAL A 227 -18.73 -8.76 1.65
C VAL A 227 -19.59 -7.92 2.59
N SER A 228 -20.64 -8.52 3.16
CA SER A 228 -21.53 -7.82 4.09
C SER A 228 -20.81 -7.45 5.38
N ASP A 229 -19.97 -8.35 5.91
CA ASP A 229 -19.15 -8.09 7.09
C ASP A 229 -18.11 -7.00 6.83
N ALA A 230 -17.43 -7.04 5.67
CA ALA A 230 -16.47 -6.01 5.27
C ALA A 230 -17.11 -4.60 5.19
N LEU A 231 -18.34 -4.52 4.67
CA LEU A 231 -19.09 -3.25 4.57
C LEU A 231 -19.65 -2.75 5.91
N ALA A 232 -19.74 -3.62 6.91
CA ALA A 232 -20.18 -3.30 8.25
C ALA A 232 -19.01 -2.92 9.16
N GLU A 233 -17.85 -3.56 9.03
CA GLU A 233 -16.67 -3.30 9.86
C GLU A 233 -15.83 -2.11 9.37
N LEU A 234 -15.93 -1.74 8.10
CA LEU A 234 -15.19 -0.63 7.52
C LEU A 234 -16.03 0.64 7.47
N ASP A 235 -15.46 1.75 7.93
CA ASP A 235 -16.06 3.07 7.75
C ASP A 235 -15.97 3.51 6.29
N PHE A 236 -17.02 4.17 5.81
CA PHE A 236 -17.04 4.88 4.54
C PHE A 236 -17.45 6.32 4.79
N GLY A 237 -17.26 7.19 3.81
CA GLY A 237 -17.61 8.59 3.95
C GLY A 237 -17.65 9.32 2.62
N SER A 238 -18.15 10.54 2.67
CA SER A 238 -18.27 11.44 1.53
C SER A 238 -17.08 12.37 1.42
N ASN A 239 -16.69 12.73 0.20
CA ASN A 239 -15.82 13.88 -0.06
C ASN A 239 -16.13 14.47 -1.45
N ASN A 240 -15.31 15.43 -1.90
CA ASN A 240 -15.45 16.07 -3.20
C ASN A 240 -15.38 15.12 -4.42
N ARG A 241 -14.97 13.86 -4.25
CA ARG A 241 -14.89 12.85 -5.31
C ARG A 241 -16.16 12.03 -5.47
N ALA A 242 -16.78 11.63 -4.36
CA ALA A 242 -17.92 10.72 -4.32
C ALA A 242 -18.61 10.74 -2.96
N SER A 243 -19.91 10.42 -2.95
CA SER A 243 -20.67 10.21 -1.72
C SER A 243 -20.32 8.88 -1.05
N GLU A 244 -20.65 8.76 0.23
CA GLU A 244 -20.52 7.53 1.00
C GLU A 244 -21.34 6.39 0.37
N GLU A 245 -22.60 6.65 0.03
CA GLU A 245 -23.53 5.67 -0.53
C GLU A 245 -22.96 5.07 -1.82
N TYR A 246 -22.40 5.93 -2.68
CA TYR A 246 -21.77 5.50 -3.91
C TYR A 246 -20.52 4.64 -3.65
N ARG A 247 -19.66 5.02 -2.68
CA ARG A 247 -18.50 4.20 -2.30
C ARG A 247 -18.90 2.85 -1.73
N ARG A 248 -19.91 2.79 -0.87
CA ARG A 248 -20.42 1.53 -0.31
C ARG A 248 -21.01 0.62 -1.38
N ALA A 249 -21.75 1.17 -2.33
CA ALA A 249 -22.26 0.42 -3.48
C ALA A 249 -21.13 -0.15 -4.36
N LEU A 250 -20.11 0.66 -4.67
CA LEU A 250 -18.94 0.21 -5.41
C LEU A 250 -18.14 -0.86 -4.65
N ALA A 251 -17.88 -0.64 -3.36
CA ALA A 251 -17.18 -1.60 -2.50
C ALA A 251 -17.84 -2.98 -2.54
N ARG A 252 -19.18 -3.04 -2.39
CA ARG A 252 -19.95 -4.28 -2.44
C ARG A 252 -19.67 -5.07 -3.72
N VAL A 253 -19.82 -4.41 -4.88
CA VAL A 253 -19.69 -5.04 -6.19
C VAL A 253 -18.24 -5.47 -6.45
N LEU A 254 -17.27 -4.60 -6.15
CA LEU A 254 -15.87 -4.87 -6.42
C LEU A 254 -15.30 -5.95 -5.48
N LEU A 255 -15.66 -5.94 -4.20
CA LEU A 255 -15.23 -6.97 -3.24
C LEU A 255 -15.74 -8.34 -3.66
N LEU A 256 -17.03 -8.45 -4.02
CA LEU A 256 -17.59 -9.72 -4.47
C LEU A 256 -16.88 -10.24 -5.73
N ARG A 257 -16.57 -9.36 -6.68
CA ARG A 257 -15.80 -9.73 -7.89
C ARG A 257 -14.38 -10.17 -7.55
N ALA A 258 -13.69 -9.43 -6.68
CA ALA A 258 -12.34 -9.74 -6.26
C ALA A 258 -12.25 -11.07 -5.51
N LEU A 259 -13.17 -11.30 -4.56
CA LEU A 259 -13.26 -12.56 -3.83
C LEU A 259 -13.51 -13.74 -4.77
N LYS A 260 -14.46 -13.62 -5.71
CA LYS A 260 -14.70 -14.67 -6.72
C LYS A 260 -13.43 -15.00 -7.53
N GLU A 261 -12.69 -13.99 -7.96
CA GLU A 261 -11.48 -14.15 -8.80
C GLU A 261 -10.32 -14.85 -8.05
N VAL A 262 -10.16 -14.60 -6.74
CA VAL A 262 -9.13 -15.26 -5.94
C VAL A 262 -9.57 -16.62 -5.40
N THR A 263 -10.87 -16.89 -5.31
CA THR A 263 -11.42 -18.16 -4.78
C THR A 263 -11.70 -19.19 -5.89
N PHE A 264 -12.29 -18.77 -7.00
CA PHE A 264 -12.72 -19.64 -8.08
C PHE A 264 -11.89 -19.38 -9.33
N ASP A 265 -11.36 -20.45 -9.93
CA ASP A 265 -10.51 -20.32 -11.10
C ASP A 265 -11.32 -20.07 -12.37
N ASP A 266 -11.44 -18.81 -12.79
CA ASP A 266 -12.08 -18.46 -14.06
C ASP A 266 -11.14 -18.69 -15.28
N ARG A 267 -9.89 -19.17 -15.09
CA ARG A 267 -8.96 -19.46 -16.22
C ARG A 267 -9.04 -20.90 -16.75
N GLN A 268 -9.99 -21.70 -16.27
CA GLN A 268 -10.31 -23.03 -16.81
C GLN A 268 -11.60 -23.06 -17.65
N ARG A 269 -12.04 -21.90 -18.16
CA ARG A 269 -13.10 -21.83 -19.18
C ARG A 269 -12.58 -21.19 -20.46
#